data_AF-A0A0H4X178-F1
#
_entry.id   AF-A0A0H4X178-F1
#
_cell.length_a   1.000
_cell.length_b   1.000
_cell.length_c   1.000
_cell.angle_alpha   90.00
_cell.angle_beta   90.00
_cell.angle_gamma   90.00
#
_symmetry.space_group_name_H-M   'P 1'
#
loop_
_entity.id
_entity.type
_entity.pdbx_description
1 polymer ?
#
loop_
_entity_poly.entity_id
_entity_poly.type
_entity_poly.pdbx_seq_one_letter_code
_entity_poly.pdbx_strand_id
1 'polypeptide(L)'
;MCAGILRVLQQFMSETAARLVLRGTLEPLRLSLESATRAELPRIIEALEPATRHFVDPVRKPQLMTQLKLLLSTSPASNGVGATAAPSDVRATTYLVRTEADASHARLAAKVMCESMGGRGYECQKVATAVSELARNQISYAGGGTIHLAPQLDPKRVLRVSAEDSGQGISDLTRVLSGTYKSKTGMGLGLLGVKRLADRFDVRTGPDGTQVEFEVWL
;
A
#
# COMPACT_ATOMS: atom_id res chain seq x y z
N MET A 1 -20.72 3.93 -6.71
CA MET A 1 -20.22 2.59 -7.10
C MET A 1 -19.03 2.66 -8.05
N CYS A 2 -19.14 3.36 -9.20
CA CYS A 2 -18.03 3.49 -10.15
C CYS A 2 -16.75 4.06 -9.53
N ALA A 3 -16.88 4.94 -8.53
CA ALA A 3 -15.74 5.41 -7.73
C ALA A 3 -14.96 4.27 -7.01
N GLY A 4 -15.65 3.23 -6.53
CA GLY A 4 -15.02 2.07 -5.90
C GLY A 4 -14.26 1.20 -6.91
N ILE A 5 -14.86 0.97 -8.08
CA ILE A 5 -14.19 0.27 -9.19
C ILE A 5 -12.96 1.06 -9.65
N LEU A 6 -13.09 2.38 -9.81
CA LEU A 6 -12.01 3.26 -10.23
C LEU A 6 -10.82 3.19 -9.26
N ARG A 7 -11.08 3.24 -7.94
CA ARG A 7 -10.04 3.10 -6.92
C ARG A 7 -9.30 1.76 -7.03
N VAL A 8 -10.02 0.66 -7.24
CA VAL A 8 -9.39 -0.66 -7.42
C VAL A 8 -8.52 -0.68 -8.67
N LEU A 9 -9.04 -0.23 -9.81
CA LEU A 9 -8.28 -0.17 -11.07
C LEU A 9 -7.00 0.70 -10.95
N GLN A 10 -7.09 1.84 -10.27
CA GLN A 10 -5.96 2.76 -10.05
C GLN A 10 -4.79 2.15 -9.25
N GLN A 11 -4.99 1.01 -8.57
CA GLN A 11 -3.89 0.27 -7.93
C GLN A 11 -3.05 -0.53 -8.94
N PHE A 12 -3.59 -0.79 -10.13
CA PHE A 12 -2.96 -1.62 -11.17
C PHE A 12 -2.56 -0.84 -12.40
N MET A 13 -3.20 0.30 -12.67
CA MET A 13 -2.95 1.15 -13.83
C MET A 13 -3.08 2.64 -13.49
N SER A 14 -2.64 3.53 -14.38
CA SER A 14 -2.79 4.98 -14.21
C SER A 14 -4.26 5.39 -14.16
N GLU A 15 -4.56 6.57 -13.58
CA GLU A 15 -5.93 7.10 -13.55
C GLU A 15 -6.56 7.22 -14.94
N THR A 16 -5.79 7.67 -15.93
CA THR A 16 -6.22 7.78 -17.33
C THR A 16 -6.59 6.41 -17.90
N ALA A 17 -5.76 5.39 -17.66
CA ALA A 17 -6.03 4.02 -18.11
C ALA A 17 -7.26 3.43 -17.38
N ALA A 18 -7.38 3.66 -16.07
CA ALA A 18 -8.52 3.19 -15.28
C ALA A 18 -9.84 3.79 -15.76
N ARG A 19 -9.86 5.10 -16.06
CA ARG A 19 -11.03 5.78 -16.63
C ARG A 19 -11.37 5.27 -18.04
N LEU A 20 -10.35 5.05 -18.88
CA LEU A 20 -10.53 4.53 -20.23
C LEU A 20 -11.13 3.11 -20.22
N VAL A 21 -10.55 2.20 -19.44
CA VAL A 21 -11.03 0.83 -19.27
C VAL A 21 -12.47 0.84 -18.74
N LEU A 22 -12.73 1.60 -17.67
CA LEU A 22 -14.06 1.64 -17.07
C LEU A 22 -15.10 2.20 -18.04
N ARG A 23 -14.79 3.28 -18.77
CA ARG A 23 -15.71 3.85 -19.77
C ARG A 23 -15.98 2.87 -20.91
N GLY A 24 -14.94 2.23 -21.43
CA GLY A 24 -15.05 1.21 -22.48
C GLY A 24 -15.80 -0.04 -22.03
N THR A 25 -15.81 -0.35 -20.73
CA THR A 25 -16.63 -1.43 -20.17
C THR A 25 -18.09 -1.04 -19.99
N LEU A 26 -18.38 0.21 -19.61
CA LEU A 26 -19.75 0.66 -19.34
C LEU A 26 -20.55 0.93 -20.61
N GLU A 27 -19.90 1.38 -21.69
CA GLU A 27 -20.56 1.74 -22.96
C GLU A 27 -21.30 0.55 -23.62
N PRO A 28 -20.70 -0.66 -23.78
CA PRO A 28 -21.42 -1.84 -24.28
C PRO A 28 -22.57 -2.30 -23.38
N LEU A 29 -22.46 -2.03 -22.07
CA LEU A 29 -23.50 -2.36 -21.09
C LEU A 29 -24.63 -1.32 -21.06
N ARG A 30 -24.55 -0.25 -21.87
CA ARG A 30 -25.45 0.90 -21.86
C ARG A 30 -25.55 1.57 -20.48
N LEU A 31 -24.45 1.55 -19.73
CA LEU A 31 -24.34 2.16 -18.41
C LEU A 31 -23.51 3.44 -18.48
N SER A 32 -23.73 4.35 -17.54
CA SER A 32 -22.90 5.54 -17.38
C SER A 32 -22.20 5.54 -16.02
N LEU A 33 -21.12 6.31 -15.91
CA LEU A 33 -20.38 6.47 -14.65
C LEU A 33 -21.24 7.05 -13.52
N GLU A 34 -22.27 7.80 -13.87
CA GLU A 34 -23.17 8.51 -12.95
C GLU A 34 -24.42 7.68 -12.61
N SER A 35 -24.91 6.87 -13.55
CA SER A 35 -26.17 6.12 -13.42
C SER A 35 -26.00 4.67 -12.99
N ALA A 36 -24.77 4.11 -13.06
CA ALA A 36 -24.57 2.71 -12.72
C ALA A 36 -24.93 2.44 -11.25
N THR A 37 -25.67 1.35 -11.02
CA THR A 37 -26.17 0.92 -9.71
C THR A 37 -25.50 -0.35 -9.22
N ARG A 38 -25.53 -0.57 -7.90
CA ARG A 38 -24.90 -1.75 -7.26
C ARG A 38 -25.37 -3.09 -7.84
N ALA A 39 -26.62 -3.15 -8.31
CA ALA A 39 -27.17 -4.35 -8.94
C ALA A 39 -26.42 -4.74 -10.24
N GLU A 40 -25.78 -3.78 -10.90
CA GLU A 40 -25.04 -3.99 -12.14
C GLU A 40 -23.56 -4.34 -11.90
N LEU A 41 -23.09 -4.21 -10.66
CA LEU A 41 -21.70 -4.45 -10.27
C LEU A 41 -21.16 -5.83 -10.70
N PRO A 42 -21.89 -6.95 -10.55
CA PRO A 42 -21.41 -8.25 -11.04
C PRO A 42 -21.13 -8.23 -12.55
N ARG A 43 -22.06 -7.67 -13.33
CA ARG A 43 -21.95 -7.59 -14.80
C ARG A 43 -20.79 -6.70 -15.23
N ILE A 44 -20.56 -5.60 -14.51
CA ILE A 44 -19.43 -4.70 -14.75
C ILE A 44 -18.10 -5.43 -14.44
N ILE A 45 -18.02 -6.18 -13.34
CA ILE A 45 -16.81 -6.92 -12.96
C ILE A 45 -16.47 -8.00 -13.99
N GLU A 46 -17.45 -8.74 -14.48
CA GLU A 46 -17.26 -9.73 -15.55
C GLU A 46 -16.74 -9.09 -16.84
N ALA A 47 -17.28 -7.92 -17.20
CA ALA A 47 -16.86 -7.21 -18.41
C ALA A 47 -15.49 -6.50 -18.26
N LEU A 48 -15.04 -6.22 -17.03
CA LEU A 48 -13.70 -5.68 -16.74
C LEU A 48 -12.59 -6.71 -16.93
N GLU A 49 -12.88 -8.00 -16.74
CA GLU A 49 -11.89 -9.06 -16.84
C GLU A 49 -11.17 -9.14 -18.21
N PRO A 50 -11.87 -9.09 -19.36
CA PRO A 50 -11.22 -8.98 -20.66
C PRO A 50 -10.67 -7.57 -20.92
N ALA A 51 -11.36 -6.51 -20.48
CA ALA A 51 -10.97 -5.12 -20.75
C ALA A 51 -9.63 -4.73 -20.11
N THR A 52 -9.25 -5.37 -19.01
CA THR A 52 -8.00 -5.10 -18.28
C THR A 52 -6.80 -5.85 -18.85
N ARG A 53 -6.99 -6.78 -19.80
CA ARG A 53 -5.94 -7.70 -20.30
C ARG A 53 -4.71 -6.98 -20.87
N HIS A 54 -4.90 -5.84 -21.54
CA HIS A 54 -3.80 -5.05 -22.12
C HIS A 54 -3.19 -4.02 -21.16
N PHE A 55 -3.80 -3.83 -19.99
CA PHE A 55 -3.43 -2.79 -19.03
C PHE A 55 -2.77 -3.35 -17.76
N VAL A 56 -2.91 -4.65 -17.52
CA VAL A 56 -2.49 -5.29 -16.27
C VAL A 56 -1.68 -6.54 -16.59
N ASP A 57 -0.53 -6.66 -15.95
CA ASP A 57 0.34 -7.84 -16.04
C ASP A 57 -0.46 -9.13 -15.69
N PRO A 58 -0.34 -10.21 -16.50
CA PRO A 58 -1.02 -11.48 -16.25
C PRO A 58 -0.85 -12.02 -14.82
N VAL A 59 0.31 -11.82 -14.19
CA VAL A 59 0.61 -12.25 -12.81
C VAL A 59 -0.24 -11.49 -11.79
N ARG A 60 -0.58 -10.23 -12.08
CA ARG A 60 -1.34 -9.35 -11.17
C ARG A 60 -2.85 -9.42 -11.39
N LYS A 61 -3.29 -10.03 -12.49
CA LYS A 61 -4.72 -10.14 -12.85
C LYS A 61 -5.56 -10.88 -11.79
N PRO A 62 -5.11 -12.00 -11.19
CA PRO A 62 -5.87 -12.65 -10.12
C PRO A 62 -6.13 -11.74 -8.92
N GLN A 63 -5.14 -10.93 -8.54
CA GLN A 63 -5.25 -9.99 -7.42
C GLN A 63 -6.26 -8.87 -7.72
N LEU A 64 -6.25 -8.32 -8.95
CA LEU A 64 -7.24 -7.35 -9.40
C LEU A 64 -8.66 -7.92 -9.33
N MET A 65 -8.87 -9.13 -9.86
CA MET A 65 -10.19 -9.75 -9.87
C MET A 65 -10.71 -10.05 -8.47
N THR A 66 -9.84 -10.49 -7.55
CA THR A 66 -10.20 -10.69 -6.15
C THR A 66 -10.65 -9.38 -5.51
N GLN A 67 -9.91 -8.27 -5.72
CA GLN A 67 -10.29 -6.97 -5.16
C GLN A 67 -11.59 -6.41 -5.75
N LEU A 68 -11.82 -6.58 -7.05
CA LEU A 68 -13.09 -6.19 -7.68
C LEU A 68 -14.26 -7.00 -7.10
N LYS A 69 -14.08 -8.32 -6.91
CA LYS A 69 -15.11 -9.20 -6.32
C LYS A 69 -15.41 -8.85 -4.86
N LEU A 70 -14.45 -8.34 -4.09
CA LEU A 70 -14.70 -7.86 -2.72
C LEU A 70 -15.68 -6.68 -2.66
N LEU A 71 -15.85 -5.92 -3.74
CA LEU A 71 -16.86 -4.85 -3.81
C LEU A 71 -18.30 -5.41 -3.80
N LEU A 72 -18.50 -6.68 -4.17
CA LEU A 72 -19.80 -7.35 -4.12
C LEU A 72 -20.22 -7.64 -2.68
N SER A 73 -19.28 -8.04 -1.82
CA SER A 73 -19.52 -8.47 -0.45
C SER A 73 -19.60 -7.33 0.58
N THR A 74 -19.14 -6.12 0.26
CA THR A 74 -19.19 -4.98 1.20
C THR A 74 -20.56 -4.27 1.19
N SER A 75 -21.51 -4.67 2.04
CA SER A 75 -22.83 -4.00 2.23
C SER A 75 -22.70 -2.47 2.46
N PRO A 76 -23.66 -1.61 2.06
CA PRO A 76 -23.47 -0.17 2.13
C PRO A 76 -23.79 0.34 3.55
N ALA A 77 -22.77 0.50 4.39
CA ALA A 77 -22.81 1.54 5.41
C ALA A 77 -22.23 2.81 4.79
N SER A 78 -23.12 3.77 4.54
CA SER A 78 -22.92 5.21 4.33
C SER A 78 -21.48 5.70 4.08
N ASN A 79 -21.23 6.24 2.89
CA ASN A 79 -21.22 7.70 2.73
C ASN A 79 -21.04 8.09 1.27
N GLY A 80 -21.88 9.03 0.83
CA GLY A 80 -21.67 9.79 -0.40
C GLY A 80 -20.35 10.55 -0.30
N VAL A 81 -19.56 10.53 -1.37
CA VAL A 81 -18.27 11.23 -1.42
C VAL A 81 -18.18 12.01 -2.70
N GLY A 82 -18.66 13.25 -2.61
CA GLY A 82 -18.10 14.41 -3.28
C GLY A 82 -17.85 15.46 -2.20
N ALA A 83 -16.97 15.16 -1.25
CA ALA A 83 -16.47 16.13 -0.28
C ALA A 83 -15.12 15.63 0.24
N THR A 84 -14.13 16.50 0.16
CA THR A 84 -12.89 16.47 0.93
C THR A 84 -13.19 16.03 2.36
N ALA A 85 -12.86 14.78 2.70
CA ALA A 85 -12.99 14.30 4.06
C ALA A 85 -12.07 15.15 4.95
N ALA A 86 -12.64 15.71 6.01
CA ALA A 86 -11.85 16.28 7.08
C ALA A 86 -10.86 15.22 7.62
N PRO A 87 -9.68 15.61 8.14
CA PRO A 87 -8.59 14.68 8.51
C PRO A 87 -8.88 13.70 9.66
N SER A 88 -10.10 13.59 10.15
CA SER A 88 -10.39 13.19 11.53
C SER A 88 -10.61 11.69 11.80
N ASP A 89 -10.31 10.76 10.88
CA ASP A 89 -10.44 9.31 11.16
C ASP A 89 -9.30 8.44 10.62
N VAL A 90 -8.11 9.03 10.42
CA VAL A 90 -6.91 8.23 10.13
C VAL A 90 -6.43 7.61 11.43
N ARG A 91 -6.63 6.29 11.58
CA ARG A 91 -6.25 5.54 12.79
C ARG A 91 -5.03 4.68 12.55
N ALA A 92 -4.36 4.36 13.65
CA ALA A 92 -3.25 3.42 13.60
C ALA A 92 -3.72 2.03 13.17
N THR A 93 -2.92 1.35 12.34
CA THR A 93 -3.21 0.01 11.83
C THR A 93 -1.97 -0.86 11.83
N THR A 94 -2.17 -2.16 12.05
CA THR A 94 -1.09 -3.16 12.05
C THR A 94 -1.34 -4.19 10.97
N TYR A 95 -0.28 -4.54 10.24
CA TYR A 95 -0.28 -5.55 9.19
C TYR A 95 0.67 -6.66 9.56
N LEU A 96 0.18 -7.90 9.51
CA LEU A 96 1.03 -9.08 9.56
C LEU A 96 1.70 -9.25 8.19
N VAL A 97 3.01 -9.50 8.18
CA VAL A 97 3.79 -9.68 6.96
C VAL A 97 4.42 -11.07 6.99
N ARG A 98 3.93 -11.99 6.14
CA ARG A 98 4.53 -13.33 5.96
C ARG A 98 4.80 -13.66 4.50
N THR A 99 4.14 -12.95 3.58
CA THR A 99 4.21 -13.19 2.14
C THR A 99 4.41 -11.87 1.38
N GLU A 100 4.83 -11.97 0.12
CA GLU A 100 4.94 -10.81 -0.78
C GLU A 100 3.59 -10.11 -1.03
N ALA A 101 2.47 -10.84 -0.90
CA ALA A 101 1.14 -10.27 -0.97
C ALA A 101 0.85 -9.37 0.25
N ASP A 102 1.24 -9.81 1.45
CA ASP A 102 1.12 -9.02 2.68
C ASP A 102 2.00 -7.77 2.61
N ALA A 103 3.24 -7.91 2.13
CA ALA A 103 4.15 -6.79 1.92
C ALA A 103 3.56 -5.74 0.97
N SER A 104 2.93 -6.20 -0.13
CA SER A 104 2.24 -5.32 -1.07
C SER A 104 1.02 -4.63 -0.46
N HIS A 105 0.28 -5.32 0.40
CA HIS A 105 -0.86 -4.74 1.13
C HIS A 105 -0.39 -3.67 2.12
N ALA A 106 0.62 -3.97 2.95
CA ALA A 106 1.20 -3.03 3.90
C ALA A 106 1.75 -1.77 3.19
N ARG A 107 2.47 -1.93 2.06
CA ARG A 107 2.94 -0.81 1.23
C ARG A 107 1.77 0.09 0.80
N LEU A 108 0.72 -0.51 0.24
CA LEU A 108 -0.41 0.25 -0.28
C LEU A 108 -1.15 0.98 0.84
N ALA A 109 -1.37 0.31 1.97
CA ALA A 109 -1.99 0.90 3.13
C ALA A 109 -1.22 2.11 3.66
N ALA A 110 0.12 2.00 3.72
CA ALA A 110 0.97 3.10 4.16
C ALA A 110 0.92 4.31 3.20
N LYS A 111 0.86 4.05 1.88
CA LYS A 111 0.66 5.09 0.88
C LYS A 111 -0.69 5.79 1.06
N VAL A 112 -1.77 5.02 1.17
CA VAL A 112 -3.13 5.54 1.36
C VAL A 112 -3.26 6.33 2.67
N MET A 113 -2.62 5.86 3.74
CA MET A 113 -2.59 6.58 5.02
C MET A 113 -1.84 7.91 4.92
N CYS A 114 -0.69 7.93 4.24
CA CYS A 114 0.02 9.16 3.98
C CYS A 114 -0.84 10.17 3.18
N GLU A 115 -1.52 9.71 2.14
CA GLU A 115 -2.41 10.54 1.31
C GLU A 115 -3.61 11.07 2.11
N SER A 116 -4.22 10.24 2.97
CA SER A 116 -5.35 10.65 3.81
C SER A 116 -4.98 11.65 4.89
N MET A 117 -3.71 11.66 5.32
CA MET A 117 -3.15 12.68 6.19
C MET A 117 -2.81 13.99 5.44
N GLY A 118 -2.96 14.03 4.11
CA GLY A 118 -2.62 15.21 3.29
C GLY A 118 -1.18 15.22 2.78
N GLY A 119 -0.45 14.10 2.88
CA GLY A 119 0.88 13.94 2.32
C GLY A 119 0.90 14.02 0.80
N ARG A 120 2.01 14.49 0.26
CA ARG A 120 2.25 14.71 -1.18
C ARG A 120 2.92 13.50 -1.81
N GLY A 121 2.88 13.42 -3.15
CA GLY A 121 3.39 12.27 -3.90
C GLY A 121 4.82 11.86 -3.56
N TYR A 122 5.72 12.81 -3.27
CA TYR A 122 7.08 12.50 -2.83
C TYR A 122 7.11 11.85 -1.44
N GLU A 123 6.43 12.43 -0.44
CA GLU A 123 6.37 11.91 0.94
C GLU A 123 5.75 10.52 0.98
N CYS A 124 4.62 10.32 0.28
CA CYS A 124 3.95 9.03 0.24
C CYS A 124 4.75 7.98 -0.53
N GLN A 125 5.57 8.38 -1.50
CA GLN A 125 6.53 7.49 -2.13
C GLN A 125 7.66 7.10 -1.17
N LYS A 126 8.21 8.04 -0.36
CA LYS A 126 9.22 7.72 0.68
C LYS A 126 8.71 6.63 1.61
N VAL A 127 7.49 6.81 2.15
CA VAL A 127 6.84 5.84 3.05
C VAL A 127 6.64 4.49 2.36
N ALA A 128 6.04 4.46 1.17
CA ALA A 128 5.75 3.22 0.45
C ALA A 128 7.02 2.42 0.11
N THR A 129 8.08 3.11 -0.30
CA THR A 129 9.38 2.49 -0.57
C THR A 129 9.99 1.93 0.71
N ALA A 130 10.01 2.71 1.80
CA ALA A 130 10.55 2.26 3.09
C ALA A 130 9.81 1.04 3.64
N VAL A 131 8.48 1.05 3.63
CA VAL A 131 7.65 -0.10 4.05
C VAL A 131 7.94 -1.36 3.23
N SER A 132 8.16 -1.22 1.92
CA SER A 132 8.49 -2.37 1.06
C SER A 132 9.83 -2.99 1.41
N GLU A 133 10.83 -2.16 1.72
CA GLU A 133 12.15 -2.65 2.13
C GLU A 133 12.08 -3.36 3.50
N LEU A 134 11.35 -2.81 4.47
CA LEU A 134 11.18 -3.44 5.78
C LEU A 134 10.40 -4.76 5.69
N ALA A 135 9.28 -4.78 4.96
CA ALA A 135 8.49 -5.99 4.75
C ALA A 135 9.31 -7.11 4.08
N ARG A 136 10.10 -6.76 3.06
CA ARG A 136 10.98 -7.71 2.39
C ARG A 136 12.06 -8.25 3.33
N ASN A 137 12.63 -7.40 4.18
CA ASN A 137 13.62 -7.82 5.16
C ASN A 137 13.02 -8.82 6.17
N GLN A 138 11.82 -8.55 6.67
CA GLN A 138 11.11 -9.46 7.57
C GLN A 138 10.90 -10.85 6.93
N ILE A 139 10.40 -10.88 5.69
CA ILE A 139 10.18 -12.14 4.95
C ILE A 139 11.49 -12.88 4.70
N SER A 140 12.52 -12.16 4.24
CA SER A 140 13.77 -12.77 3.77
C SER A 140 14.69 -13.24 4.89
N TYR A 141 14.67 -12.58 6.03
CA TYR A 141 15.65 -12.78 7.11
C TYR A 141 15.05 -13.23 8.43
N ALA A 142 13.74 -13.05 8.65
CA ALA A 142 13.10 -13.33 9.94
C ALA A 142 11.87 -14.27 9.84
N GLY A 143 11.49 -14.71 8.63
CA GLY A 143 10.30 -15.54 8.44
C GLY A 143 8.97 -14.78 8.55
N GLY A 144 9.03 -13.44 8.53
CA GLY A 144 7.90 -12.53 8.67
C GLY A 144 8.01 -11.61 9.88
N GLY A 145 6.97 -10.82 10.09
CA GLY A 145 6.90 -9.83 11.17
C GLY A 145 5.60 -9.03 11.12
N THR A 146 5.60 -7.87 11.76
CA THR A 146 4.49 -6.92 11.75
C THR A 146 4.96 -5.54 11.30
N ILE A 147 4.06 -4.80 10.66
CA ILE A 147 4.25 -3.38 10.34
C ILE A 147 3.09 -2.61 10.94
N HIS A 148 3.41 -1.69 11.84
CA HIS A 148 2.48 -0.78 12.46
C HIS A 148 2.61 0.61 11.84
N LEU A 149 1.48 1.17 11.40
CA LEU A 149 1.36 2.50 10.84
C LEU A 149 0.65 3.38 11.86
N ALA A 150 1.29 4.44 12.33
CA ALA A 150 0.77 5.35 13.33
C ALA A 150 0.72 6.77 12.79
N PRO A 151 -0.48 7.26 12.39
CA PRO A 151 -0.65 8.64 11.96
C PRO A 151 -0.65 9.57 13.19
N GLN A 152 0.05 10.69 13.08
CA GLN A 152 -0.04 11.82 13.98
C GLN A 152 -0.40 13.04 13.15
N LEU A 153 -1.45 13.77 13.52
CA LEU A 153 -1.92 14.95 12.78
C LEU A 153 -1.50 16.26 13.47
N ASP A 154 -1.47 16.26 14.80
CA ASP A 154 -1.16 17.43 15.63
C ASP A 154 -0.04 17.10 16.63
N PRO A 155 0.83 18.07 16.98
CA PRO A 155 0.92 19.42 16.42
C PRO A 155 1.61 19.46 15.04
N LYS A 156 2.12 18.32 14.57
CA LYS A 156 2.74 18.14 13.24
C LYS A 156 2.23 16.85 12.62
N ARG A 157 2.03 16.89 11.31
CA ARG A 157 1.65 15.72 10.52
C ARG A 157 2.87 14.82 10.33
N VAL A 158 2.82 13.65 10.96
CA VAL A 158 3.89 12.66 10.93
C VAL A 158 3.28 11.29 10.76
N LEU A 159 3.76 10.54 9.77
CA LEU A 159 3.47 9.12 9.69
C LEU A 159 4.64 8.35 10.29
N ARG A 160 4.42 7.78 11.47
CA ARG A 160 5.37 6.87 12.11
C ARG A 160 5.08 5.45 11.65
N VAL A 161 6.14 4.73 11.32
CA VAL A 161 6.08 3.33 10.91
C VAL A 161 7.04 2.54 11.78
N SER A 162 6.54 1.47 12.39
CA SER A 162 7.33 0.54 13.19
C SER A 162 7.23 -0.85 12.57
N ALA A 163 8.36 -1.48 12.28
CA ALA A 163 8.45 -2.84 11.79
C ALA A 163 9.13 -3.71 12.84
N GLU A 164 8.50 -4.81 13.23
CA GLU A 164 8.98 -5.72 14.26
C GLU A 164 9.01 -7.16 13.75
N ASP A 165 10.10 -7.87 14.02
CA ASP A 165 10.23 -9.30 13.76
C ASP A 165 10.90 -10.01 14.93
N SER A 166 10.83 -11.34 14.92
CA SER A 166 11.46 -12.22 15.92
C SER A 166 12.55 -13.08 15.27
N GLY A 167 13.25 -12.54 14.27
CA GLY A 167 14.35 -13.22 13.60
C GLY A 167 15.63 -13.25 14.44
N GLN A 168 16.73 -13.71 13.83
CA GLN A 168 18.05 -13.78 14.47
C GLN A 168 18.73 -12.40 14.72
N GLY A 169 18.06 -11.30 14.38
CA GLY A 169 18.65 -9.97 14.41
C GLY A 169 19.69 -9.69 13.32
N ILE A 170 20.34 -8.53 13.42
CA ILE A 170 21.36 -8.03 12.51
C ILE A 170 22.70 -8.00 13.26
N SER A 171 23.61 -8.89 12.88
CA SER A 171 24.88 -9.12 13.60
C SER A 171 25.84 -7.92 13.58
N ASP A 172 25.93 -7.20 12.46
CA ASP A 172 26.79 -6.02 12.30
C ASP A 172 25.98 -4.85 11.71
N LEU A 173 25.16 -4.26 12.56
CA LEU A 173 24.28 -3.16 12.20
C LEU A 173 25.07 -1.94 11.69
N THR A 174 26.21 -1.63 12.30
CA THR A 174 27.06 -0.50 11.91
C THR A 174 27.52 -0.66 10.46
N ARG A 175 27.95 -1.85 10.07
CA ARG A 175 28.32 -2.13 8.68
C ARG A 175 27.14 -2.00 7.72
N VAL A 176 25.95 -2.48 8.09
CA VAL A 176 24.73 -2.33 7.27
C VAL A 176 24.38 -0.85 7.06
N LEU A 177 24.43 -0.04 8.12
CA LEU A 177 24.12 1.38 8.05
C LEU A 177 25.25 2.22 7.43
N SER A 178 26.48 1.71 7.35
CA SER A 178 27.59 2.36 6.63
C SER A 178 27.48 2.23 5.10
N GLY A 179 26.64 1.31 4.61
CA GLY A 179 26.50 1.03 3.18
C GLY A 179 27.60 0.17 2.57
N THR A 180 28.56 -0.30 3.38
CA THR A 180 29.60 -1.26 2.96
C THR A 180 29.08 -2.70 2.86
N TYR A 181 27.88 -2.96 3.36
CA TYR A 181 27.15 -4.21 3.17
C TYR A 181 26.34 -4.18 1.86
N LYS A 182 26.57 -5.16 0.97
CA LYS A 182 25.72 -5.41 -0.19
C LYS A 182 24.77 -6.56 0.13
N SER A 183 23.46 -6.32 0.05
CA SER A 183 22.48 -7.41 0.19
C SER A 183 22.64 -8.41 -0.96
N LYS A 184 22.30 -9.68 -0.70
CA LYS A 184 22.35 -10.76 -1.71
C LYS A 184 21.42 -10.52 -2.91
N THR A 185 20.44 -9.62 -2.80
CA THR A 185 19.41 -9.35 -3.81
C THR A 185 19.67 -8.11 -4.68
N GLY A 186 20.70 -7.30 -4.40
CA GLY A 186 21.23 -6.29 -5.33
C GLY A 186 20.33 -5.07 -5.67
N MET A 187 19.07 -5.01 -5.24
CA MET A 187 18.12 -3.93 -5.63
C MET A 187 18.19 -2.63 -4.81
N GLY A 188 19.14 -2.52 -3.87
CA GLY A 188 19.83 -1.23 -3.66
C GLY A 188 19.14 -0.14 -2.82
N LEU A 189 18.32 -0.45 -1.82
CA LEU A 189 18.03 0.51 -0.73
C LEU A 189 18.29 -0.11 0.64
N GLY A 190 17.66 -1.25 0.97
CA GLY A 190 17.86 -1.92 2.25
C GLY A 190 17.62 -1.01 3.46
N LEU A 191 18.15 -1.37 4.62
CA LEU A 191 17.94 -0.60 5.85
C LEU A 191 18.54 0.83 5.79
N LEU A 192 19.67 0.99 5.08
CA LEU A 192 20.26 2.31 4.82
C LEU A 192 19.35 3.19 3.96
N GLY A 193 18.67 2.61 2.97
CA GLY A 193 17.71 3.33 2.13
C GLY A 193 16.51 3.81 2.94
N VAL A 194 15.99 2.97 3.84
CA VAL A 194 14.95 3.39 4.80
C VAL A 194 15.43 4.59 5.62
N LYS A 195 16.64 4.51 6.18
CA LYS A 195 17.24 5.62 6.94
C LYS A 195 17.40 6.91 6.11
N ARG A 196 17.71 6.81 4.82
CA ARG A 196 17.85 7.98 3.92
C ARG A 196 16.53 8.62 3.53
N LEU A 197 15.45 7.84 3.50
CA LEU A 197 14.11 8.32 3.15
C LEU A 197 13.38 8.93 4.36
N ALA A 198 13.79 8.58 5.57
CA ALA A 198 13.14 9.00 6.80
C ALA A 198 13.67 10.34 7.32
N ASP A 199 12.80 11.09 7.98
CA ASP A 199 13.15 12.31 8.72
C ASP A 199 13.68 11.95 10.13
N ARG A 200 13.17 10.85 10.71
CA ARG A 200 13.70 10.20 11.91
C ARG A 200 13.79 8.70 11.69
N PHE A 201 14.85 8.07 12.19
CA PHE A 201 15.08 6.64 12.06
C PHE A 201 15.74 6.08 13.33
N ASP A 202 15.21 4.99 13.84
CA ASP A 202 15.76 4.20 14.94
C ASP A 202 15.71 2.71 14.61
N VAL A 203 16.68 1.97 15.12
CA VAL A 203 16.71 0.51 14.95
C VAL A 203 17.31 -0.15 16.18
N ARG A 204 16.59 -1.14 16.69
CA ARG A 204 17.02 -2.04 17.75
C ARG A 204 17.04 -3.45 17.20
N THR A 205 18.11 -4.19 17.46
CA THR A 205 18.29 -5.53 16.91
C THR A 205 19.13 -6.39 17.84
N GLY A 206 18.78 -7.67 17.94
CA GLY A 206 19.44 -8.62 18.82
C GLY A 206 18.93 -10.04 18.59
N PRO A 207 19.29 -10.99 19.48
CA PRO A 207 18.87 -12.39 19.38
C PRO A 207 17.35 -12.60 19.38
N ASP A 208 16.60 -11.66 19.95
CA ASP A 208 15.14 -11.70 20.07
C ASP A 208 14.41 -11.07 18.87
N GLY A 209 15.14 -10.58 17.87
CA GLY A 209 14.57 -9.98 16.67
C GLY A 209 15.08 -8.59 16.32
N THR A 210 14.40 -7.95 15.37
CA THR A 210 14.68 -6.58 14.93
C THR A 210 13.43 -5.72 15.01
N GLN A 211 13.60 -4.52 15.55
CA GLN A 211 12.60 -3.46 15.54
C GLN A 211 13.20 -2.24 14.83
N VAL A 212 12.54 -1.79 13.76
CA VAL A 212 12.90 -0.59 13.03
C VAL A 212 11.75 0.40 13.14
N GLU A 213 12.05 1.62 13.56
CA GLU A 213 11.09 2.72 13.58
C GLU A 213 11.57 3.84 12.67
N PHE A 214 10.67 4.39 11.86
CA PHE A 214 10.96 5.60 11.11
C PHE A 214 9.76 6.54 11.06
N GLU A 215 10.05 7.82 10.85
CA GLU A 215 9.04 8.86 10.69
C GLU A 215 9.23 9.57 9.35
N VAL A 216 8.12 9.88 8.69
CA VAL A 216 8.07 10.81 7.56
C VAL A 216 7.16 11.98 7.91
N TRP A 217 7.67 13.19 7.71
CA TRP A 217 6.91 14.43 7.95
C TRP A 217 6.14 14.82 6.68
N LEU A 218 4.90 15.31 6.86
CA LEU A 218 3.92 15.64 5.79
C LEU A 218 3.48 17.12 5.81
#